data_AF-A0A0B1TEW2-F1
#
_entry.id   AF-A0A0B1TEW2-F1
#
_cell.length_a   1.000
_cell.length_b   1.000
_cell.length_c   1.000
_cell.angle_alpha   90.00
_cell.angle_beta   90.00
_cell.angle_gamma   90.00
#
_symmetry.space_group_name_H-M   'P 1'
#
loop_
_entity.id
_entity.type
_entity.pdbx_description
1 polymer ?
#
loop_
_entity_poly.entity_id
_entity_poly.type
_entity_poly.pdbx_seq_one_letter_code
_entity_poly.pdbx_strand_id
1 'polypeptide(L)' 'MGGILEETWCAFGGRTFSCLYVTEENLFSALKEAGLQVENDRKCVFYEIDGMFMVCAKKVDGLEDSDS' A
#
# COMPACT_ATOMS: atom_id res chain seq x y z
N MET A 1 1.83 4.72 3.74
CA MET A 1 1.52 3.38 4.32
C MET A 1 2.76 2.52 4.20
N GLY A 2 2.96 1.58 5.11
CA GLY A 2 3.98 0.54 4.94
C GLY A 2 3.42 -0.84 5.25
N GLY A 3 4.08 -1.87 4.74
CA GLY A 3 3.66 -3.26 4.88
C GLY A 3 4.74 -4.23 4.39
N ILE A 4 4.37 -5.50 4.28
CA ILE A 4 5.25 -6.56 3.76
C ILE A 4 4.53 -7.21 2.58
N LEU A 5 5.19 -7.28 1.43
CA LEU A 5 4.72 -7.98 0.25
C LEU A 5 4.95 -9.48 0.39
N GLU A 6 4.02 -10.25 -0.15
CA GLU A 6 4.11 -11.70 -0.33
C GLU A 6 4.42 -12.50 0.95
N GLU A 7 4.11 -11.93 2.11
CA GLU A 7 4.32 -12.54 3.42
C GLU A 7 3.00 -12.64 4.19
N THR A 8 2.86 -13.71 4.97
CA THR A 8 1.65 -14.04 5.74
C THR A 8 1.84 -13.90 7.25
N TRP A 9 3.03 -13.49 7.71
CA TRP A 9 3.31 -13.25 9.12
C TRP A 9 4.44 -12.22 9.33
N CYS A 10 4.45 -11.57 10.49
CA CYS A 10 5.57 -10.74 10.92
C CYS A 10 5.86 -10.94 12.42
N ALA A 11 7.11 -10.74 12.82
CA ALA A 11 7.53 -10.81 14.22
C ALA A 11 8.09 -9.47 14.70
N PHE A 12 7.53 -8.93 15.78
CA PHE A 12 7.99 -7.68 16.39
C PHE A 12 7.76 -7.70 17.90
N GLY A 13 8.75 -7.25 18.68
CA GLY A 13 8.65 -7.22 20.15
C GLY A 13 8.46 -8.59 20.81
N GLY A 14 9.00 -9.66 20.20
CA GLY A 14 8.86 -11.04 20.71
C GLY A 14 7.48 -11.66 20.49
N ARG A 15 6.64 -11.06 19.64
CA ARG A 15 5.32 -11.58 19.27
C ARG A 15 5.24 -11.79 17.77
N THR A 16 4.44 -12.76 17.37
CA THR A 16 4.13 -13.05 15.96
C THR A 16 2.71 -12.63 15.64
N PHE A 17 2.52 -12.02 14.48
CA PHE A 17 1.24 -11.56 13.96
C PHE A 17 1.02 -12.16 12.58
N SER A 18 -0.23 -12.48 12.23
CA SER A 18 -0.60 -12.82 10.86
C SER A 18 -0.66 -11.57 10.00
N CYS A 19 -0.18 -11.66 8.76
CA CYS A 19 -0.25 -10.63 7.73
C CYS A 19 -1.18 -11.07 6.60
N LEU A 20 -1.83 -10.10 5.96
CA LEU A 20 -2.54 -10.33 4.71
C LEU A 20 -1.51 -10.51 3.60
N TYR A 21 -1.58 -11.62 2.87
CA TYR A 21 -0.78 -11.79 1.67
C TYR A 21 -1.18 -10.74 0.64
N VAL A 22 -0.24 -9.86 0.28
CA VAL A 22 -0.47 -8.80 -0.71
C VAL A 22 0.69 -8.75 -1.68
N THR A 23 0.40 -8.70 -2.97
CA THR A 23 1.39 -8.45 -4.03
C THR A 23 1.49 -6.96 -4.30
N GLU A 24 2.56 -6.53 -4.97
CA GLU A 24 2.70 -5.14 -5.42
C GLU A 24 1.53 -4.72 -6.34
N GLU A 25 1.09 -5.61 -7.22
CA GLU A 25 -0.06 -5.39 -8.11
C GLU A 25 -1.36 -5.17 -7.31
N ASN A 26 -1.61 -6.01 -6.31
CA ASN A 26 -2.78 -5.89 -5.45
C ASN A 26 -2.74 -4.59 -4.65
N LEU A 27 -1.56 -4.21 -4.14
CA LEU A 27 -1.36 -2.95 -3.41
C LEU A 27 -1.74 -1.75 -4.29
N PHE A 28 -1.20 -1.64 -5.50
CA PHE A 28 -1.47 -0.50 -6.37
C PHE A 28 -2.90 -0.49 -6.91
N SER A 29 -3.48 -1.66 -7.20
CA SER A 29 -4.87 -1.79 -7.61
C SER A 29 -5.82 -1.31 -6.50
N ALA A 30 -5.58 -1.75 -5.26
CA ALA A 30 -6.38 -1.32 -4.10
C ALA A 30 -6.26 0.19 -3.82
N LEU A 31 -5.06 0.77 -3.96
CA LEU A 31 -4.89 2.22 -3.85
C LEU A 31 -5.71 2.96 -4.92
N LYS A 32 -5.67 2.50 -6.17
CA LYS A 32 -6.42 3.10 -7.27
C LYS A 32 -7.94 3.00 -7.06
N GLU A 33 -8.43 1.83 -6.63
CA GLU A 33 -9.84 1.62 -6.29
C GLU A 33 -10.31 2.53 -5.15
N ALA A 34 -9.42 2.82 -4.19
CA ALA A 34 -9.68 3.76 -3.11
C ALA A 34 -9.56 5.25 -3.53
N GLY A 35 -9.38 5.55 -4.83
CA GLY A 35 -9.20 6.91 -5.33
C GLY A 35 -7.87 7.54 -4.89
N LEU A 36 -6.87 6.72 -4.55
CA LEU A 36 -5.53 7.15 -4.19
C LEU A 36 -4.60 6.99 -5.40
N GLN A 37 -3.81 8.03 -5.67
CA GLN A 37 -2.81 8.03 -6.73
C GLN A 37 -1.40 8.15 -6.16
N VAL A 38 -0.50 7.34 -6.71
CA VAL A 38 0.93 7.34 -6.43
C VAL A 38 1.56 8.43 -7.31
N GLU A 39 1.86 9.60 -6.73
CA GLU A 39 2.34 10.82 -7.41
C GLU A 39 3.81 10.71 -7.83
N ASN A 40 4.16 10.94 -9.11
CA ASN A 40 5.55 10.86 -9.61
C ASN A 40 6.30 12.21 -9.54
N ASP A 41 6.21 12.88 -8.38
CA ASP A 41 6.50 14.31 -8.24
C ASP A 41 7.91 14.58 -7.67
N ARG A 42 8.89 13.72 -8.02
CA ARG A 42 10.31 13.81 -7.58
C ARG A 42 10.57 13.60 -6.09
N LYS A 43 9.61 13.09 -5.31
CA LYS A 43 9.80 12.60 -3.93
C LYS A 43 9.45 11.12 -3.88
N CYS A 44 10.23 10.33 -3.14
CA CYS A 44 10.14 8.85 -3.13
C CYS A 44 8.70 8.37 -2.89
N VAL A 45 8.09 7.75 -3.90
CA VAL A 45 6.65 7.45 -3.95
C VAL A 45 6.35 6.02 -3.51
N PHE A 46 7.27 5.12 -3.80
CA PHE A 46 7.26 3.73 -3.41
C PHE A 46 8.71 3.30 -3.16
N TYR A 47 8.95 2.65 -2.03
CA TYR A 47 10.24 2.11 -1.63
C TYR A 47 10.01 0.72 -1.11
N GLU A 48 10.77 -0.24 -1.62
CA GLU A 48 10.70 -1.64 -1.22
C GLU A 48 12.12 -2.16 -0.98
N ILE A 49 12.30 -2.85 0.16
CA ILE A 49 13.51 -3.59 0.51
C ILE A 49 13.09 -4.87 1.23
N ASP A 50 13.58 -6.01 0.77
CA ASP A 50 13.39 -7.32 1.37
C ASP A 50 11.89 -7.63 1.65
N GLY A 51 11.03 -7.29 0.69
CA GLY A 51 9.58 -7.42 0.78
C GLY A 51 8.90 -6.34 1.63
N MET A 52 9.63 -5.58 2.44
CA MET A 52 9.06 -4.48 3.21
C MET A 52 8.90 -3.25 2.32
N PHE A 53 7.67 -2.75 2.22
CA PHE A 53 7.38 -1.58 1.39
C PHE A 53 6.93 -0.38 2.20
N MET A 54 7.17 0.80 1.64
CA MET A 54 6.61 2.08 2.04
C MET A 54 6.10 2.81 0.80
N VAL A 55 4.84 3.24 0.85
CA VAL A 55 4.17 3.94 -0.26
C VAL A 55 3.57 5.26 0.23
N CYS A 56 3.79 6.30 -0.56
CA CYS A 56 3.13 7.60 -0.44
C CYS A 56 2.10 7.72 -1.57
N ALA A 57 0.84 7.89 -1.21
CA ALA A 57 -0.25 8.09 -2.16
C ALA A 57 -1.11 9.27 -1.69
N LYS A 58 -1.73 9.97 -2.64
CA LYS A 58 -2.57 11.13 -2.41
C LYS A 58 -3.97 10.87 -2.91
N LYS A 59 -4.97 11.38 -2.19
CA LYS A 59 -6.36 11.34 -2.64
C LYS A 59 -6.53 12.25 -3.86
N VAL A 60 -7.17 11.72 -4.90
CA VAL A 60 -7.54 12.50 -6.07
C VAL A 60 -8.87 13.18 -5.78
N ASP A 61 -8.88 14.51 -5.70
CA ASP A 61 -10.12 15.29 -5.57
C ASP A 61 -10.88 15.22 -6.91
N GLY A 62 -12.01 14.48 -6.94
CA GLY A 62 -12.83 14.31 -8.14
C GLY A 62 -13.59 12.97 -8.27
N LEU A 63 -13.38 11.97 -7.40
CA LEU A 63 -14.36 10.88 -7.25
C LEU A 63 -15.49 11.37 -6.35
N GLU A 64 -16.55 11.90 -6.96
CA GLU A 64 -17.85 12.00 -6.30
C GLU A 64 -18.33 10.56 -6.04
N ASP A 65 -18.57 10.21 -4.78
CA ASP A 65 -19.19 8.95 -4.37
C ASP A 65 -20.56 8.87 -5.06
N SER A 66 -20.59 8.21 -6.21
CA SER A 66 -21.82 7.86 -6.91
C SER A 66 -22.40 6.61 -6.25
N ASP A 67 -22.81 6.74 -4.99
CA ASP A 67 -23.70 5.76 -4.37
C ASP A 67 -25.05 5.82 -5.11
N SER A 68 -25.31 4.81 -5.94
CA SER A 68 -26.62 4.50 -6.52
C SER A 68 -27.20 3.24 -5.90
#